data_AF-A0A848YS08-F1
#
_entry.id   AF-A0A848YS08-F1
#
_cell.length_a   1.000
_cell.length_b   1.000
_cell.length_c   1.000
_cell.angle_alpha   90.00
_cell.angle_beta   90.00
_cell.angle_gamma   90.00
#
_symmetry.space_group_name_H-M   'P 1'
#
loop_
_entity.id
_entity.type
_entity.pdbx_description
1 polymer ?
#
loop_
_entity_poly.entity_id
_entity_poly.type
_entity_poly.pdbx_seq_one_letter_code
_entity_poly.pdbx_strand_id
1 'polypeptide(L)'
;MKPAPAILICLLFALLLMTGAACGVKRMPVPPKQMPVPVVADLSARLAGNTVRLSWTLPEEILQLKNATVVIYRSAVGSSATPCDDCPVIFERMESIPVPHGSASTERRIPMTYGQELNEGYNYRYKVIVKPPIGPEGADSNIVEFSY
;
A
#
# COMPACT_ATOMS: atom_id res chain seq x y z
N MET A 1 -36.03 51.72 -40.19
CA MET A 1 -35.38 52.80 -39.40
C MET A 1 -34.01 52.28 -39.00
N LYS A 2 -32.93 52.86 -39.55
CA LYS A 2 -31.55 52.42 -39.24
C LYS A 2 -31.17 52.95 -37.86
N PRO A 3 -30.70 52.13 -36.92
CA PRO A 3 -30.24 52.63 -35.63
C PRO A 3 -29.10 53.61 -35.85
N ALA A 4 -29.17 54.77 -35.19
CA ALA A 4 -28.12 55.78 -35.29
C ALA A 4 -26.77 55.16 -34.86
N PRO A 5 -25.67 55.45 -35.58
CA PRO A 5 -24.37 54.82 -35.33
C PRO A 5 -23.90 55.01 -33.88
N ALA A 6 -24.30 56.09 -33.22
CA ALA A 6 -24.03 56.35 -31.81
C ALA A 6 -24.64 55.30 -30.86
N ILE A 7 -25.84 54.80 -31.14
CA ILE A 7 -26.51 53.79 -30.30
C ILE A 7 -25.79 52.45 -30.43
N LEU A 8 -25.33 52.11 -31.64
CA LEU A 8 -24.57 50.90 -31.90
C LEU A 8 -23.20 50.93 -31.19
N ILE A 9 -22.54 52.08 -31.18
CA ILE A 9 -21.25 52.29 -30.49
C ILE A 9 -21.42 52.18 -28.97
N CYS A 10 -22.46 52.78 -28.39
CA CYS A 10 -22.73 52.67 -26.95
C CYS A 10 -23.04 51.23 -26.52
N LEU A 11 -23.80 50.47 -27.33
CA LEU A 11 -24.09 49.06 -27.05
C LEU A 11 -22.84 48.18 -27.13
N LEU A 12 -21.97 48.41 -28.12
CA LEU A 12 -20.69 47.71 -28.23
C LEU A 12 -19.77 47.99 -27.05
N PHE A 13 -19.72 49.24 -26.58
CA PHE A 13 -18.91 49.62 -25.42
C PHE A 13 -19.44 49.01 -24.11
N ALA A 14 -20.77 48.97 -23.93
CA ALA A 14 -21.41 48.33 -22.79
C ALA A 14 -21.18 46.81 -22.76
N LEU A 15 -21.20 46.15 -23.93
CA LEU A 15 -20.93 44.72 -24.05
C LEU A 15 -19.46 44.39 -23.74
N LEU A 16 -18.53 45.27 -24.13
CA LEU A 16 -17.10 45.13 -23.86
C LEU A 16 -16.78 45.24 -22.36
N LEU A 17 -17.49 46.10 -21.62
CA LEU A 17 -17.32 46.27 -20.18
C LEU A 17 -17.81 45.06 -19.36
N MET A 18 -18.73 44.26 -19.90
CA MET A 18 -19.29 43.08 -19.23
C MET A 18 -18.40 41.83 -19.29
N THR A 19 -17.34 41.80 -20.10
CA THR A 19 -16.48 40.60 -20.26
C THR A 19 -15.31 40.51 -19.28
N GLY A 20 -15.06 41.56 -18.49
CA GLY A 20 -13.89 41.66 -17.59
C GLY A 20 -14.04 41.03 -16.19
N ALA A 21 -15.21 40.50 -15.82
CA ALA A 21 -15.50 40.08 -14.44
C ALA A 21 -15.34 38.57 -14.15
N ALA A 22 -14.76 37.77 -15.07
CA ALA A 22 -14.54 36.34 -14.85
C ALA A 22 -13.15 36.05 -14.26
N CYS A 23 -12.91 36.47 -13.01
CA CYS A 23 -11.71 36.05 -12.28
C CYS A 23 -11.91 34.63 -11.74
N GLY A 24 -11.70 33.62 -12.59
CA GLY A 24 -11.73 32.22 -12.19
C GLY A 24 -10.58 31.93 -11.22
N VAL A 25 -10.90 31.69 -9.95
CA VAL A 25 -9.90 31.28 -8.94
C VAL A 25 -9.46 29.85 -9.25
N LYS A 26 -8.24 29.69 -9.79
CA LYS A 26 -7.58 28.38 -9.90
C LYS A 26 -7.20 27.91 -8.50
N ARG A 27 -8.07 27.14 -7.85
CA ARG A 27 -7.72 26.46 -6.61
C ARG A 27 -6.86 25.24 -6.92
N MET A 28 -5.92 24.95 -6.01
CA MET A 28 -5.18 23.70 -6.07
C MET A 28 -6.15 22.52 -5.95
N PRO A 29 -5.95 21.43 -6.72
CA PRO A 29 -6.74 20.24 -6.57
C PRO A 29 -6.58 19.67 -5.16
N VAL A 30 -7.68 19.25 -4.55
CA VAL A 30 -7.66 18.56 -3.26
C VAL A 30 -7.15 17.14 -3.52
N PRO A 31 -6.09 16.68 -2.83
CA PRO A 31 -5.61 15.31 -2.97
C PRO A 31 -6.74 14.31 -2.65
N PRO A 32 -6.84 13.19 -3.38
CA PRO A 32 -7.76 12.12 -3.03
C PRO A 32 -7.48 11.63 -1.60
N LYS A 33 -8.55 11.36 -0.84
CA LYS A 33 -8.40 10.70 0.46
C LYS A 33 -7.79 9.31 0.23
N GLN A 34 -6.61 9.07 0.79
CA GLN A 34 -5.98 7.75 0.77
C GLN A 34 -6.62 6.90 1.87
N MET A 35 -7.05 5.69 1.51
CA MET A 35 -7.45 4.71 2.51
C MET A 35 -6.21 4.25 3.29
N PRO A 36 -6.29 4.10 4.61
CA PRO A 36 -5.20 3.54 5.39
C PRO A 36 -4.95 2.09 4.93
N VAL A 37 -3.68 1.77 4.70
CA VAL A 37 -3.26 0.40 4.39
C VAL A 37 -3.23 -0.40 5.69
N PRO A 38 -3.91 -1.55 5.78
CA PRO A 38 -3.95 -2.33 7.01
C PRO A 38 -2.59 -2.94 7.34
N VAL A 39 -2.33 -3.07 8.64
CA VAL A 39 -1.10 -3.68 9.18
C VAL A 39 -1.40 -5.09 9.65
N VAL A 40 -0.54 -6.03 9.27
CA VAL A 40 -0.62 -7.42 9.74
C VAL A 40 -0.06 -7.48 11.17
N ALA A 41 -0.88 -7.87 12.14
CA ALA A 41 -0.49 -7.89 13.56
C ALA A 41 -0.26 -9.30 14.12
N ASP A 42 -0.66 -10.33 13.38
CA ASP A 42 -0.72 -11.72 13.81
C ASP A 42 0.14 -12.65 12.94
N LEU A 43 1.26 -12.14 12.39
CA LEU A 43 2.20 -12.98 11.66
C LEU A 43 2.74 -14.06 12.59
N SER A 44 2.64 -15.31 12.15
CA SER A 44 3.11 -16.49 12.86
C SER A 44 3.90 -17.41 11.92
N ALA A 45 4.82 -18.18 12.48
CA ALA A 45 5.62 -19.16 11.77
C ALA A 45 5.47 -20.53 12.41
N ARG A 46 5.40 -21.58 11.58
CA ARG A 46 5.47 -22.97 12.00
C ARG A 46 6.42 -23.75 11.11
N LEU A 47 7.36 -24.47 11.70
CA LEU A 47 8.24 -25.38 10.97
C LEU A 47 7.56 -26.74 10.77
N ALA A 48 7.67 -27.27 9.55
CA ALA A 48 7.27 -28.61 9.18
C ALA A 48 8.40 -29.24 8.38
N GLY A 49 9.30 -29.97 9.06
CA GLY A 49 10.56 -30.41 8.47
C GLY A 49 11.46 -29.22 8.15
N ASN A 50 11.96 -29.14 6.92
CA ASN A 50 12.77 -28.02 6.42
C ASN A 50 11.94 -26.87 5.83
N THR A 51 10.62 -26.93 5.93
CA THR A 51 9.73 -25.91 5.37
C THR A 51 9.16 -25.04 6.48
N VAL A 52 9.37 -23.72 6.40
CA VAL A 52 8.59 -22.77 7.20
C VAL A 52 7.25 -22.51 6.53
N ARG A 53 6.18 -22.56 7.33
CA ARG A 53 4.86 -22.07 6.97
C ARG A 53 4.58 -20.81 7.76
N LEU A 54 4.51 -19.68 7.07
CA LEU A 54 4.02 -18.42 7.61
C LEU A 54 2.50 -18.36 7.49
N SER A 55 1.83 -17.77 8.47
CA SER A 55 0.38 -17.58 8.48
C SER A 55 0.03 -16.26 9.15
N TRP A 56 -0.92 -15.54 8.55
CA TRP A 56 -1.40 -14.25 9.04
C TRP A 56 -2.82 -13.99 8.55
N THR A 57 -3.46 -12.93 9.06
CA THR A 57 -4.78 -12.54 8.60
C THR A 57 -4.86 -11.07 8.22
N LEU A 58 -5.63 -10.77 7.19
CA LEU A 58 -5.93 -9.41 6.75
C LEU A 58 -7.36 -9.04 7.15
N PRO A 59 -7.64 -7.78 7.51
CA PRO A 59 -8.99 -7.35 7.79
C PRO A 59 -9.76 -7.16 6.47
N GLU A 60 -11.08 -7.38 6.45
CA GLU A 60 -11.91 -7.37 5.24
C GLU A 60 -11.82 -6.06 4.43
N GLU A 61 -11.55 -4.92 5.09
CA GLU A 61 -11.36 -3.61 4.45
C GLU A 61 -10.26 -3.61 3.39
N ILE A 62 -9.31 -4.57 3.44
CA ILE A 62 -8.28 -4.74 2.41
C ILE A 62 -8.89 -4.98 1.02
N LEU A 63 -10.09 -5.54 0.93
CA LEU A 63 -10.76 -5.83 -0.34
C LEU A 63 -11.13 -4.55 -1.10
N GLN A 64 -11.18 -3.40 -0.42
CA GLN A 64 -11.37 -2.10 -1.05
C GLN A 64 -10.09 -1.65 -1.81
N LEU A 65 -8.92 -2.12 -1.40
CA LEU A 65 -7.65 -1.92 -2.10
C LEU A 65 -7.52 -2.97 -3.21
N LYS A 66 -8.14 -2.68 -4.36
CA LYS A 66 -8.07 -3.54 -5.55
C LYS A 66 -6.62 -3.85 -5.91
N ASN A 67 -6.32 -5.12 -6.21
CA ASN A 67 -4.99 -5.59 -6.62
C ASN A 67 -3.90 -5.32 -5.57
N ALA A 68 -4.26 -5.22 -4.29
CA ALA A 68 -3.26 -5.21 -3.23
C ALA A 68 -2.49 -6.53 -3.19
N THR A 69 -1.23 -6.45 -2.78
CA THR A 69 -0.36 -7.62 -2.58
C THR A 69 0.19 -7.60 -1.16
N VAL A 70 0.53 -8.77 -0.63
CA VAL A 70 1.34 -8.89 0.58
C VAL A 70 2.76 -9.22 0.16
N VAL A 71 3.72 -8.39 0.54
CA VAL A 71 5.14 -8.60 0.25
C VAL A 71 5.80 -9.26 1.45
N ILE A 72 6.49 -10.38 1.21
CA ILE A 72 7.20 -11.15 2.22
C ILE A 72 8.66 -10.72 2.21
N TYR A 73 9.18 -10.42 3.39
CA TYR A 73 10.58 -10.10 3.61
C TYR A 73 11.22 -11.10 4.54
N ARG A 74 12.48 -11.44 4.27
CA ARG A 74 13.29 -12.37 5.05
C ARG A 74 14.67 -11.79 5.35
N SER A 75 15.11 -11.92 6.58
CA SER A 75 16.52 -11.86 6.94
C SER A 75 16.99 -13.28 7.27
N ALA A 76 18.17 -13.66 6.79
CA ALA A 76 18.79 -14.95 7.10
C ALA A 76 20.26 -14.70 7.46
N VAL A 77 20.58 -14.83 8.74
CA VAL A 77 21.94 -14.61 9.26
C VAL A 77 22.50 -15.93 9.71
N GLY A 78 23.68 -16.31 9.20
CA GLY A 78 24.32 -17.57 9.59
C GLY A 78 24.52 -17.64 11.11
N SER A 79 24.17 -18.76 11.73
CA SER A 79 24.29 -18.95 13.18
C SER A 79 25.75 -18.96 13.67
N SER A 80 26.69 -19.21 12.76
CA SER A 80 28.14 -19.11 13.01
C SER A 80 28.71 -17.70 12.79
N ALA A 81 27.90 -16.74 12.35
CA ALA A 81 28.32 -15.36 12.23
C ALA A 81 28.69 -14.81 13.61
N THR A 82 29.76 -14.00 13.66
CA THR A 82 30.19 -13.36 14.90
C THR A 82 29.04 -12.54 15.47
N PRO A 83 28.68 -12.73 16.77
CA PRO A 83 27.67 -11.90 17.41
C PRO A 83 28.03 -10.43 17.25
N CYS A 84 27.10 -9.69 16.67
CA CYS A 84 27.24 -8.27 16.40
C CYS A 84 25.97 -7.61 16.89
N ASP A 85 26.07 -6.94 18.04
CA ASP A 85 24.91 -6.37 18.73
C ASP A 85 24.28 -5.22 17.93
N ASP A 86 25.06 -4.51 17.11
CA ASP A 86 24.64 -3.34 16.33
C ASP A 86 24.56 -3.58 14.82
N CYS A 87 24.60 -4.83 14.37
CA CYS A 87 24.53 -5.12 12.94
C CYS A 87 23.13 -4.84 12.40
N PRO A 88 22.99 -4.03 11.33
CA PRO A 88 21.69 -3.75 10.73
C PRO A 88 21.04 -5.04 10.25
N VAL A 89 19.77 -5.24 10.60
CA VAL A 89 19.00 -6.39 10.11
C VAL A 89 18.61 -6.12 8.66
N ILE A 90 19.28 -6.78 7.73
CA ILE A 90 18.99 -6.66 6.31
C ILE A 90 17.86 -7.63 5.95
N PHE A 91 16.78 -7.09 5.39
CA PHE A 91 15.64 -7.84 4.90
C PHE A 91 15.63 -7.86 3.38
N GLU A 92 15.61 -9.06 2.81
CA GLU A 92 15.46 -9.30 1.38
C GLU A 92 13.98 -9.53 1.04
N ARG A 93 13.53 -9.02 -0.10
CA ARG A 93 12.19 -9.30 -0.62
C ARG A 93 12.16 -10.70 -1.22
N MET A 94 11.27 -11.55 -0.72
CA MET A 94 11.12 -12.92 -1.19
C MET A 94 10.07 -13.04 -2.29
N GLU A 95 8.83 -12.67 -1.97
CA GLU A 95 7.69 -12.85 -2.86
C GLU A 95 6.62 -11.78 -2.62
N SER A 96 5.73 -11.60 -3.59
CA SER A 96 4.52 -10.79 -3.44
C SER A 96 3.30 -11.63 -3.78
N ILE A 97 2.45 -11.87 -2.79
CA ILE A 97 1.25 -12.69 -2.89
C ILE A 97 0.05 -11.76 -3.14
N PRO A 98 -0.71 -11.94 -4.24
CA PRO A 98 -1.95 -11.19 -4.44
C PRO A 98 -2.96 -11.44 -3.32
N VAL A 99 -3.60 -10.39 -2.83
CA VAL A 99 -4.74 -10.54 -1.92
C VAL A 99 -5.90 -11.14 -2.72
N PRO A 100 -6.51 -12.25 -2.26
CA PRO A 100 -7.63 -12.86 -2.95
C PRO A 100 -8.81 -11.89 -3.06
N HIS A 101 -9.32 -11.70 -4.27
CA HIS A 101 -10.55 -10.94 -4.53
C HIS A 101 -11.62 -11.93 -5.01
N GLY A 102 -12.52 -12.39 -4.13
CA GLY A 102 -13.61 -13.27 -4.55
C GLY A 102 -14.26 -14.09 -3.43
N SER A 103 -15.60 -14.11 -3.49
CA SER A 103 -16.56 -14.66 -2.52
C SER A 103 -16.56 -13.92 -1.18
N ALA A 104 -17.74 -13.41 -0.81
CA ALA A 104 -18.00 -12.86 0.51
C ALA A 104 -17.64 -13.93 1.55
N SER A 105 -16.47 -13.80 2.17
CA SER A 105 -16.23 -14.50 3.41
C SER A 105 -17.19 -13.91 4.42
N THR A 106 -18.03 -14.73 5.04
CA THR A 106 -18.76 -14.33 6.26
C THR A 106 -17.77 -13.97 7.38
N GLU A 107 -16.50 -14.33 7.20
CA GLU A 107 -15.39 -14.01 8.08
C GLU A 107 -14.92 -12.57 7.87
N ARG A 108 -14.81 -11.84 8.98
CA ARG A 108 -14.25 -10.48 9.05
C ARG A 108 -12.76 -10.39 8.72
N ARG A 109 -12.09 -11.54 8.52
CA ARG A 109 -10.64 -11.63 8.30
C ARG A 109 -10.34 -12.63 7.20
N ILE A 110 -9.37 -12.32 6.37
CA ILE A 110 -8.92 -13.13 5.24
C ILE A 110 -7.64 -13.86 5.66
N PRO A 111 -7.66 -15.19 5.79
CA PRO A 111 -6.47 -15.96 6.13
C PRO A 111 -5.51 -16.04 4.94
N MET A 112 -4.22 -15.88 5.23
CA MET A 112 -3.14 -15.93 4.26
C MET A 112 -2.04 -16.85 4.74
N THR A 113 -1.35 -17.52 3.81
CA THR A 113 -0.23 -18.40 4.13
C THR A 113 0.88 -18.31 3.09
N TYR A 114 2.11 -18.62 3.51
CA TYR A 114 3.29 -18.71 2.65
C TYR A 114 4.18 -19.86 3.10
N GLY A 115 4.78 -20.58 2.16
CA GLY A 115 5.69 -21.70 2.43
C GLY A 115 7.05 -21.49 1.78
N GLN A 116 8.13 -21.78 2.51
CA GLN A 116 9.48 -21.73 1.98
C GLN A 116 10.35 -22.83 2.59
N GLU A 117 11.14 -23.51 1.77
CA GLU A 117 12.22 -24.39 2.23
C GLU A 117 13.40 -23.57 2.76
N LEU A 118 13.97 -24.04 3.86
CA LEU A 118 15.04 -23.39 4.59
C LEU A 118 16.33 -24.20 4.54
N ASN A 119 17.44 -23.49 4.68
CA ASN A 119 18.75 -24.08 4.88
C ASN A 119 19.07 -24.08 6.38
N GLU A 120 19.68 -25.15 6.85
CA GLU A 120 20.10 -25.26 8.24
C GLU A 120 21.26 -24.29 8.57
N GLY A 121 21.37 -23.94 9.85
CA GLY A 121 22.46 -23.10 10.36
C GLY A 121 22.23 -21.60 10.17
N TYR A 122 20.97 -21.15 10.07
CA TYR A 122 20.61 -19.75 9.97
C TYR A 122 19.60 -19.32 11.03
N ASN A 123 19.73 -18.08 11.48
CA ASN A 123 18.71 -17.34 12.21
C ASN A 123 17.84 -16.60 11.20
N TYR A 124 16.60 -17.04 11.07
CA TYR A 124 15.63 -16.47 10.16
C TYR A 124 14.76 -15.45 10.87
N ARG A 125 14.53 -14.31 10.22
CA ARG A 125 13.52 -13.32 10.61
C ARG A 125 12.60 -13.06 9.44
N TYR A 126 11.30 -13.05 9.69
CA TYR A 126 10.31 -12.70 8.68
C TYR A 126 9.44 -11.53 9.13
N LYS A 127 9.08 -10.71 8.15
CA LYS A 127 8.03 -9.71 8.25
C LYS A 127 7.26 -9.63 6.95
N VAL A 128 6.05 -9.11 7.00
CA VAL A 128 5.23 -8.86 5.82
C VAL A 128 4.72 -7.42 5.83
N ILE A 129 4.48 -6.87 4.63
CA ILE A 129 3.79 -5.59 4.46
C ILE A 129 2.69 -5.74 3.42
N VAL A 130 1.63 -4.95 3.57
CA VAL A 130 0.61 -4.82 2.54
C VAL A 130 1.02 -3.72 1.58
N LYS A 131 0.96 -3.99 0.27
CA LYS A 131 1.30 -3.06 -0.79
C LYS A 131 0.10 -2.86 -1.73
N PRO A 132 -0.53 -1.66 -1.72
CA PRO A 132 -1.54 -1.32 -2.72
C PRO A 132 -0.87 -1.14 -4.10
N PRO A 133 -1.64 -1.19 -5.21
CA PRO A 133 -1.09 -0.92 -6.54
C PRO A 133 -0.62 0.53 -6.71
N ILE A 134 -1.25 1.46 -5.98
CA ILE A 134 -0.96 2.90 -6.00
C ILE A 134 -1.02 3.40 -4.56
N GLY A 135 -0.03 4.19 -4.16
CA GLY A 135 0.04 4.79 -2.83
C GLY A 135 1.21 4.24 -2.00
N PRO A 136 1.29 4.67 -0.72
CA PRO A 136 2.33 4.22 0.17
C PRO A 136 2.16 2.73 0.51
N GLU A 137 3.28 2.07 0.80
CA GLU A 137 3.28 0.74 1.40
C GLU A 137 2.77 0.81 2.84
N GLY A 138 2.15 -0.27 3.31
CA GLY A 138 1.74 -0.42 4.69
C GLY A 138 2.93 -0.56 5.64
N ALA A 139 2.68 -0.39 6.94
CA ALA A 139 3.71 -0.59 7.95
C ALA A 139 4.13 -2.07 8.06
N ASP A 140 5.31 -2.28 8.64
CA ASP A 140 5.81 -3.60 8.99
C ASP A 140 4.84 -4.36 9.91
N SER A 141 4.71 -5.67 9.67
CA SER A 141 4.09 -6.58 10.63
C SER A 141 4.93 -6.72 11.90
N ASN A 142 4.40 -7.45 12.90
CA ASN A 142 5.26 -8.07 13.90
C ASN A 142 6.32 -8.97 13.22
N ILE A 143 7.51 -9.04 13.80
CA ILE A 143 8.59 -9.89 13.31
C ILE A 143 8.47 -11.27 13.98
N VAL A 144 8.63 -12.33 13.19
CA VAL A 144 8.82 -13.69 13.69
C VAL A 144 10.26 -14.12 13.48
N GLU A 145 10.87 -14.71 14.49
CA GLU A 145 12.28 -15.09 14.50
C GLU A 145 12.45 -16.51 15.03
N PHE A 146 13.31 -17.30 14.39
CA PHE A 146 13.67 -18.65 14.80
C PHE A 146 14.98 -19.10 14.13
N SER A 147 15.66 -20.07 14.73
CA SER A 147 16.81 -20.74 14.13
C SER A 147 16.38 -22.04 13.46
N TYR A 148 16.95 -22.32 12.28
CA TYR A 148 16.84 -23.60 11.57
C TYR A 148 18.20 -23.90 10.98
#